data_AF-A0A9E1V7U3-F1
#
_entry.id   AF-A0A9E1V7U3-F1
#
_cell.length_a   1.000
_cell.length_b   1.000
_cell.length_c   1.000
_cell.angle_alpha   90.00
_cell.angle_beta   90.00
_cell.angle_gamma   90.00
#
_symmetry.space_group_name_H-M   'P 1'
#
loop_
_entity.id
_entity.type
_entity.pdbx_description
1 polymer ?
#
loop_
_entity_poly.entity_id
_entity_poly.type
_entity_poly.pdbx_seq_one_letter_code
_entity_poly.pdbx_strand_id
1 'polypeptide(L)'
;MAHNTQTLEEKIEAIRASYASGLDDRLGELKAAADLVVQGDLDEDVSRALSVLHFQAHSLAGSAPSFGFEALGNASRKLELFCQSLTDHDQPLSIHKRQETAGYLDSVLQCHDPRARAGQRG
;
A
#
# COMPACT_ATOMS: atom_id res chain seq x y z
N MET A 1 -8.50 -2.53 -42.98
CA MET A 1 -7.47 -2.85 -41.97
C MET A 1 -7.46 -1.69 -40.99
N ALA A 2 -7.87 -1.90 -39.74
CA ALA A 2 -7.96 -0.82 -38.76
C ALA A 2 -6.54 -0.41 -38.32
N HIS A 3 -6.14 0.82 -38.63
CA HIS A 3 -4.96 1.41 -38.01
C HIS A 3 -5.26 1.58 -36.52
N ASN A 4 -4.40 1.02 -35.67
CA ASN A 4 -4.46 1.19 -34.23
C ASN A 4 -4.00 2.63 -33.89
N THR A 5 -4.90 3.59 -34.06
CA THR A 5 -4.65 5.03 -33.95
C THR A 5 -4.81 5.53 -32.52
N GLN A 6 -4.36 4.78 -31.52
CA GLN A 6 -4.27 5.35 -30.16
C GLN A 6 -3.07 6.29 -30.11
N THR A 7 -3.35 7.54 -29.77
CA THR A 7 -2.34 8.55 -29.43
C THR A 7 -1.51 8.10 -28.22
N LEU A 8 -0.32 8.68 -28.06
CA LEU A 8 0.52 8.40 -26.88
C LEU A 8 -0.22 8.71 -25.57
N GLU A 9 -1.01 9.77 -25.56
CA GLU A 9 -1.81 10.21 -24.41
C GLU A 9 -2.88 9.19 -24.04
N GLU A 10 -3.62 8.65 -25.02
CA GLU A 10 -4.60 7.59 -24.79
C GLU A 10 -3.96 6.30 -24.26
N LYS A 11 -2.74 5.98 -24.72
CA LYS A 11 -2.00 4.81 -24.21
C LYS A 11 -1.57 5.01 -22.76
N ILE A 12 -1.06 6.19 -22.42
CA ILE A 12 -0.69 6.52 -21.04
C ILE A 12 -1.92 6.42 -20.12
N GLU A 13 -3.05 6.96 -20.57
CA GLU A 13 -4.28 6.93 -19.77
C GLU A 13 -4.83 5.52 -19.61
N ALA A 14 -4.81 4.70 -20.65
CA ALA A 14 -5.22 3.30 -20.57
C ALA A 14 -4.37 2.50 -19.56
N ILE A 15 -3.05 2.77 -19.50
CA ILE A 15 -2.15 2.13 -18.53
C ILE A 15 -2.46 2.61 -17.11
N ARG A 16 -2.71 3.91 -16.90
CA ARG A 16 -3.11 4.44 -15.59
C ARG A 16 -4.44 3.86 -15.11
N ALA A 17 -5.42 3.78 -16.00
CA ALA A 17 -6.72 3.17 -15.71
C ALA A 17 -6.58 1.70 -15.32
N SER A 18 -5.72 0.95 -16.01
CA SER A 18 -5.43 -0.45 -15.69
C SER A 18 -4.71 -0.61 -14.34
N TYR A 19 -3.82 0.32 -13.98
CA TYR A 19 -3.20 0.34 -12.66
C TYR A 19 -4.24 0.62 -11.57
N ALA A 20 -5.10 1.62 -11.80
CA ALA A 20 -6.16 2.01 -10.86
C ALA A 20 -7.16 0.87 -10.62
N SER A 21 -7.54 0.11 -11.65
CA SER A 21 -8.50 -0.99 -11.51
C SER A 21 -7.96 -2.16 -10.70
N GLY A 22 -6.64 -2.38 -10.70
CA GLY A 22 -5.99 -3.42 -9.87
C GLY A 22 -5.53 -2.90 -8.51
N LEU A 23 -5.74 -1.61 -8.21
CA LEU A 23 -5.23 -1.00 -7.00
C LEU A 23 -6.04 -1.37 -5.76
N ASP A 24 -7.36 -1.51 -5.90
CA ASP A 24 -8.25 -1.97 -4.82
C ASP A 24 -7.84 -3.35 -4.30
N ASP A 25 -7.57 -4.29 -5.22
CA ASP A 25 -7.14 -5.65 -4.86
C ASP A 25 -5.80 -5.62 -4.11
N ARG A 26 -4.82 -4.85 -4.59
CA ARG A 26 -3.51 -4.69 -3.94
C ARG A 26 -3.62 -4.09 -2.54
N LEU A 27 -4.50 -3.11 -2.37
CA LEU A 27 -4.76 -2.51 -1.06
C LEU A 27 -5.52 -3.47 -0.13
N GLY A 28 -6.38 -4.32 -0.68
CA GLY A 28 -7.01 -5.43 0.03
C GLY A 28 -5.98 -6.43 0.56
N GLU A 29 -5.02 -6.85 -0.27
CA GLU A 29 -3.92 -7.72 0.13
C GLU A 29 -3.03 -7.06 1.21
N LEU A 30 -2.69 -5.78 1.02
CA LEU A 30 -1.92 -5.00 1.99
C LEU A 30 -2.64 -4.94 3.34
N LYS A 31 -3.95 -4.69 3.33
CA LYS A 31 -4.78 -4.65 4.54
C LYS A 31 -4.82 -6.01 5.23
N ALA A 32 -5.03 -7.10 4.49
CA ALA A 32 -5.07 -8.44 5.06
C ALA A 32 -3.74 -8.81 5.74
N ALA A 33 -2.60 -8.49 5.12
CA ALA A 33 -1.28 -8.70 5.72
C ALA A 33 -1.10 -7.88 7.00
N ALA A 34 -1.54 -6.61 7.00
CA ALA A 34 -1.46 -5.77 8.18
C ALA A 34 -2.37 -6.26 9.32
N ASP A 35 -3.59 -6.74 9.02
CA ASP A 35 -4.49 -7.31 10.02
C ASP A 35 -3.86 -8.54 10.69
N LEU A 36 -3.14 -9.38 9.95
CA LEU A 36 -2.37 -10.51 10.51
C LEU A 36 -1.22 -10.04 11.41
N VAL A 37 -0.53 -8.95 11.06
CA VAL A 37 0.51 -8.36 11.94
C VAL A 37 -0.10 -7.82 13.24
N VAL A 38 -1.27 -7.17 13.15
CA VAL A 38 -1.95 -6.56 14.29
C VAL A 38 -2.55 -7.61 15.22
N GLN A 39 -3.22 -8.61 14.66
CA GLN A 39 -4.05 -9.56 15.41
C GLN A 39 -3.39 -10.93 15.63
N GLY A 40 -2.29 -11.24 14.94
CA GLY A 40 -1.68 -12.57 15.00
C GLY A 40 -1.09 -12.90 16.37
N ASP A 41 -1.44 -14.08 16.90
CA ASP A 41 -0.94 -14.57 18.19
C ASP A 41 0.39 -15.33 18.08
N LEU A 42 0.72 -15.84 16.88
CA LEU A 42 1.92 -16.64 16.63
C LEU A 42 3.02 -15.80 15.96
N ASP A 43 4.21 -15.79 16.55
CA ASP A 43 5.35 -14.99 16.08
C ASP A 43 5.77 -15.35 14.64
N GLU A 44 5.68 -16.63 14.23
CA GLU A 44 6.01 -17.06 12.86
C GLU A 44 5.03 -16.50 11.81
N ASP A 45 3.73 -16.48 12.12
CA ASP A 45 2.71 -15.95 11.21
C ASP A 45 2.79 -14.43 11.12
N VAL A 46 3.09 -13.75 12.24
CA VAL A 46 3.35 -12.31 12.28
C VAL A 46 4.58 -11.94 11.47
N SER A 47 5.67 -12.70 11.59
CA SER A 47 6.92 -12.48 10.83
C SER A 47 6.70 -12.66 9.32
N ARG A 48 5.97 -13.70 8.91
CA ARG A 48 5.58 -13.91 7.51
C ARG A 48 4.69 -12.77 7.01
N ALA A 49 3.69 -12.38 7.78
CA ALA A 49 2.78 -11.29 7.44
C ALA A 49 3.51 -9.95 7.33
N LEU A 50 4.47 -9.67 8.22
CA LEU A 50 5.31 -8.47 8.16
C LEU A 50 6.17 -8.44 6.90
N SER A 51 6.71 -9.58 6.49
CA SER A 51 7.48 -9.70 5.24
C SER A 51 6.61 -9.43 4.01
N VAL A 52 5.39 -9.95 3.99
CA VAL A 52 4.41 -9.67 2.93
C VAL A 52 4.02 -8.20 2.91
N LEU A 53 3.75 -7.61 4.09
CA LEU A 53 3.39 -6.21 4.24
C LEU A 53 4.49 -5.28 3.72
N HIS A 54 5.74 -5.55 4.11
CA HIS A 54 6.92 -4.82 3.63
C HIS A 54 7.04 -4.89 2.10
N PHE A 55 6.92 -6.08 1.52
CA PHE A 55 7.02 -6.26 0.06
C PHE A 55 5.92 -5.51 -0.70
N GLN A 56 4.68 -5.58 -0.25
CA GLN A 56 3.55 -4.89 -0.88
C GLN A 56 3.70 -3.36 -0.76
N ALA A 57 4.13 -2.87 0.41
CA ALA A 57 4.41 -1.45 0.62
C ALA A 57 5.55 -0.96 -0.29
N HIS A 58 6.63 -1.73 -0.44
CA HIS A 58 7.72 -1.43 -1.36
C HIS A 58 7.24 -1.37 -2.83
N SER A 59 6.46 -2.35 -3.25
CA SER A 59 5.90 -2.41 -4.61
C SER A 59 5.02 -1.20 -4.92
N LEU A 60 4.15 -0.81 -3.98
CA LEU A 60 3.31 0.39 -4.12
C LEU A 60 4.15 1.68 -4.10
N ALA A 61 5.13 1.77 -3.20
CA ALA A 61 6.04 2.93 -3.11
C ALA A 61 6.82 3.15 -4.42
N GLY A 62 7.24 2.07 -5.07
CA GLY A 62 7.99 2.12 -6.34
C GLY A 62 7.11 2.36 -7.57
N SER A 63 5.88 1.83 -7.59
CA SER A 63 5.03 1.85 -8.79
C SER A 63 4.01 2.99 -8.80
N ALA A 64 3.40 3.33 -7.66
CA ALA A 64 2.28 4.27 -7.58
C ALA A 64 2.60 5.67 -8.15
N PRO A 65 3.77 6.29 -7.86
CA PRO A 65 4.11 7.61 -8.42
C PRO A 65 4.18 7.60 -9.96
N SER A 66 4.68 6.53 -10.57
CA SER A 66 4.76 6.40 -12.03
C SER A 66 3.41 6.44 -12.74
N PHE A 67 2.33 6.08 -12.02
CA PHE A 67 0.96 6.09 -12.54
C PHE A 67 0.12 7.28 -12.05
N GLY A 68 0.74 8.27 -11.40
CA GLY A 68 0.08 9.50 -10.94
C GLY A 68 -0.45 9.46 -9.50
N PHE A 69 -0.12 8.43 -8.73
CA PHE A 69 -0.55 8.26 -7.34
C PHE A 69 0.58 8.62 -6.36
N GLU A 70 1.10 9.85 -6.42
CA GLU A 70 2.24 10.27 -5.59
C GLU A 70 1.97 10.17 -4.09
N ALA A 71 0.81 10.61 -3.63
CA ALA A 71 0.44 10.57 -2.22
C ALA A 71 0.44 9.12 -1.69
N LEU A 72 -0.13 8.20 -2.48
CA LEU A 72 -0.14 6.77 -2.16
C LEU A 72 1.29 6.20 -2.12
N GLY A 73 2.12 6.53 -3.10
CA GLY A 73 3.51 6.08 -3.13
C GLY A 73 4.30 6.55 -1.91
N ASN A 74 4.12 7.83 -1.52
CA ASN A 74 4.76 8.40 -0.33
C ASN A 74 4.24 7.78 0.97
N ALA A 75 2.94 7.52 1.10
CA ALA A 75 2.39 6.82 2.26
C ALA A 75 2.92 5.37 2.34
N SER A 76 2.97 4.68 1.20
CA SER A 76 3.48 3.30 1.11
C SER A 76 4.96 3.24 1.45
N ARG A 77 5.75 4.23 1.05
CA ARG A 77 7.18 4.35 1.43
C ARG A 77 7.36 4.46 2.95
N LYS A 78 6.50 5.21 3.64
CA LYS A 78 6.56 5.33 5.10
C LYS A 78 6.26 3.99 5.77
N LEU A 79 5.24 3.28 5.29
CA LEU A 79 4.91 1.93 5.77
C LEU A 79 6.04 0.94 5.48
N GLU A 80 6.65 0.98 4.29
CA GLU A 80 7.82 0.18 3.91
C GLU A 80 8.97 0.37 4.90
N LEU A 81 9.41 1.61 5.10
CA LEU A 81 10.53 1.92 6.01
C LEU A 81 10.23 1.51 7.45
N PHE A 82 8.98 1.68 7.90
CA PHE A 82 8.56 1.21 9.22
C PHE A 82 8.65 -0.31 9.32
N CYS A 83 8.11 -1.05 8.34
CA CYS A 83 8.20 -2.51 8.34
C CYS A 83 9.65 -2.99 8.31
N GLN A 84 10.51 -2.36 7.50
CA GLN A 84 11.95 -2.68 7.46
C GLN A 84 12.59 -2.53 8.84
N SER A 85 12.28 -1.44 9.57
CA SER A 85 12.79 -1.23 10.93
C SER A 85 12.33 -2.30 11.93
N LEU A 86 11.20 -2.94 11.66
CA LEU A 86 10.68 -4.02 12.48
C LEU A 86 11.38 -5.35 12.21
N THR A 87 11.78 -5.62 10.97
CA THR A 87 12.50 -6.84 10.58
C THR A 87 13.98 -6.83 10.95
N ASP A 88 14.61 -5.65 11.03
CA ASP A 88 16.01 -5.50 11.46
C ASP A 88 16.23 -5.81 12.95
N HIS A 89 15.16 -5.82 13.74
CA HIS A 89 15.20 -6.19 15.14
C HIS A 89 14.63 -7.60 15.35
N ASP A 90 15.49 -8.55 15.72
CA ASP A 90 15.12 -9.95 16.06
C ASP A 90 14.37 -10.05 17.41
N GLN A 91 13.46 -9.11 17.66
CA GLN A 91 12.65 -9.01 18.87
C GLN A 91 11.17 -9.16 18.51
N PRO A 92 10.38 -9.77 19.41
CA PRO A 92 8.93 -9.87 19.23
C PRO A 92 8.29 -8.50 18.99
N LEU A 93 7.37 -8.42 18.03
CA LEU A 93 6.62 -7.19 17.75
C LEU A 93 5.75 -6.82 18.96
N SER A 94 6.17 -5.77 19.66
CA SER A 94 5.43 -5.20 20.78
C SER A 94 4.05 -4.68 20.31
N ILE A 95 3.06 -4.68 21.20
CA ILE A 95 1.71 -4.17 20.92
C ILE A 95 1.73 -2.75 20.35
N HIS A 96 2.61 -1.89 20.86
CA HIS A 96 2.78 -0.52 20.34
C HIS A 96 3.19 -0.50 18.87
N LYS A 97 4.18 -1.32 18.48
CA LYS A 97 4.66 -1.43 17.10
C LYS A 97 3.56 -1.94 16.17
N ARG A 98 2.75 -2.89 16.63
CA ARG A 98 1.58 -3.40 15.90
C ARG A 98 0.53 -2.31 15.69
N GLN A 99 0.25 -1.50 16.71
CA GLN A 99 -0.67 -0.36 16.59
C GLN A 99 -0.14 0.72 15.63
N GLU A 100 1.16 1.00 15.65
CA GLU A 100 1.79 1.89 14.68
C GLU A 100 1.66 1.38 13.24
N THR A 101 1.83 0.06 13.01
CA THR A 101 1.59 -0.55 11.70
C THR A 101 0.19 -0.22 11.17
N ALA A 102 -0.83 -0.31 12.03
CA ALA A 102 -2.20 0.03 11.68
C ALA A 102 -2.37 1.52 11.32
N GLY A 103 -1.69 2.43 12.01
CA GLY A 103 -1.71 3.87 11.70
C GLY A 103 -1.07 4.21 10.34
N TYR A 104 0.03 3.55 10.00
CA TYR A 104 0.64 3.68 8.67
C TYR A 104 -0.26 3.10 7.58
N LEU A 105 -0.88 1.94 7.81
CA LEU A 105 -1.84 1.35 6.88
C LEU A 105 -3.03 2.28 6.64
N ASP A 106 -3.61 2.86 7.69
CA ASP A 106 -4.73 3.79 7.56
C ASP A 106 -4.36 4.98 6.67
N SER A 107 -3.16 5.54 6.86
CA SER A 107 -2.62 6.61 6.00
C SER A 107 -2.50 6.18 4.52
N VAL A 108 -2.11 4.94 4.24
CA VAL A 108 -2.04 4.39 2.88
C VAL A 108 -3.44 4.26 2.27
N LEU A 109 -4.41 3.71 3.01
CA LEU A 109 -5.78 3.53 2.54
C LEU A 109 -6.49 4.86 2.29
N GLN A 110 -6.26 5.88 3.14
CA GLN A 110 -6.80 7.23 2.95
C GLN A 110 -6.30 7.92 1.68
N CYS A 111 -5.11 7.56 1.17
CA CYS A 111 -4.59 8.14 -0.08
C CYS A 111 -5.35 7.66 -1.32
N HIS A 112 -6.04 6.52 -1.21
CA HIS A 112 -6.81 5.90 -2.29
C HIS A 112 -8.32 6.06 -2.12
N ASP A 113 -8.83 6.29 -0.90
CA ASP A 113 -10.27 6.46 -0.68
C ASP A 113 -10.79 7.80 -1.27
N PRO A 114 -11.68 7.77 -2.29
CA PRO A 114 -12.28 8.98 -2.84
C PRO A 114 -13.23 9.69 -1.85
N ARG A 115 -13.71 9.00 -0.80
CA ARG A 115 -14.60 9.54 0.24
C ARG A 115 -13.83 10.32 1.30
N ALA A 116 -12.56 10.02 1.54
CA ALA A 116 -11.72 10.76 2.50
C ALA A 116 -11.52 12.24 2.10
N ARG A 117 -11.57 12.54 0.80
CA ARG A 117 -11.48 13.92 0.27
C ARG A 117 -12.74 14.76 0.48
N ALA A 118 -13.90 14.16 0.77
CA ALA A 118 -15.16 14.88 0.94
C ALA A 118 -15.37 15.43 2.37
N GLY A 119 -14.53 15.05 3.34
CA GLY A 119 -14.66 15.42 4.75
C GLY A 119 -13.86 16.64 5.22
N GLN A 120 -12.97 17.21 4.39
CA GLN A 120 -12.17 18.40 4.73
C GLN A 120 -12.70 19.68 4.06
N ARG A 121 -14.00 19.95 4.24
CA ARG A 121 -14.61 21.27 4.12
C ARG A 121 -15.75 21.36 5.12
N GLY A 122 -15.41 21.71 6.36
CA GLY A 122 -16.34 22.06 7.43
C GLY A 122 -15.67 23.10 8.30
#